data_AF-A0A819TEX7-F1
#
_entry.id   AF-A0A819TEX7-F1
#
_cell.length_a   1.000
_cell.length_b   1.000
_cell.length_c   1.000
_cell.angle_alpha   90.00
_cell.angle_beta   90.00
_cell.angle_gamma   90.00
#
_symmetry.space_group_name_H-M   'P 1'
#
loop_
_entity.id
_entity.type
_entity.pdbx_description
1 polymer ?
#
loop_
_entity_poly.entity_id
_entity_poly.type
_entity_poly.pdbx_seq_one_letter_code
_entity_poly.pdbx_strand_id
1 'polypeptide(L)'
;MYTYDRGDPSVGSSIFCKVRVYLPHVWGQMGRYFIVLASMDRFAMTSSSARLRSLSRLSVGRWLLGVFTVVWHALGSLALIMTTIQNGQCGQFGIYYIWYNVYSIATIAIIPLALTTIFGSMAFFNMKRRHARVGLIPDIGNAGFHRRDQQLLKMVLAEVSVHFVTNILFPVITIEVAATSYMNASKSQIRLQIENLIVLVGRILFYTSNAASFYIFCTVSGTFRREFKEIICKCGRRAIERPQVTNRQVTRKMPKQQESRL
;
A
#
# COMPACT_ATOMS: atom_id res chain seq x y z
N MET A 1 -29.33 19.31 -33.33
CA MET A 1 -29.57 19.27 -31.88
C MET A 1 -28.21 19.18 -31.20
N TYR A 2 -27.60 20.34 -30.91
CA TYR A 2 -26.26 20.42 -30.30
C TYR A 2 -26.44 20.34 -28.79
N THR A 3 -26.33 19.14 -28.24
CA THR A 3 -26.28 18.96 -26.79
C THR A 3 -24.96 19.51 -26.26
N TYR A 4 -25.09 20.38 -25.28
CA TYR A 4 -24.04 20.94 -24.44
C TYR A 4 -23.39 19.81 -23.63
N ASP A 5 -22.57 18.99 -24.29
CA ASP A 5 -21.83 17.91 -23.65
C ASP A 5 -20.65 18.58 -22.92
N ARG A 6 -20.81 18.80 -21.61
CA ARG A 6 -19.66 19.08 -20.74
C ARG A 6 -18.78 17.84 -20.79
N GLY A 7 -17.88 17.82 -21.78
CA GLY A 7 -17.05 16.68 -22.11
C GLY A 7 -16.40 16.14 -20.86
N ASP A 8 -16.69 14.88 -20.55
CA ASP A 8 -16.04 14.16 -19.48
C ASP A 8 -14.52 14.43 -19.60
N PRO A 9 -13.85 14.99 -18.57
CA PRO A 9 -12.42 15.33 -18.67
C PRO A 9 -11.55 14.10 -18.95
N SER A 10 -12.08 12.90 -18.70
CA SER A 10 -11.51 11.60 -19.11
C SER A 10 -11.36 11.41 -20.61
N VAL A 11 -12.20 12.06 -21.42
CA VAL A 11 -12.19 11.96 -22.89
C VAL A 11 -11.59 13.22 -23.54
N GLY A 12 -11.67 14.36 -22.85
CA GLY A 12 -11.11 15.63 -23.33
C GLY A 12 -9.59 15.77 -23.17
N SER A 13 -8.96 15.00 -22.27
CA SER A 13 -7.51 15.09 -22.02
C SER A 13 -6.85 13.71 -21.95
N SER A 14 -5.99 13.42 -22.94
CA SER A 14 -5.15 12.21 -22.96
C SER A 14 -4.27 12.09 -21.72
N ILE A 15 -3.80 13.23 -21.18
CA ILE A 15 -2.96 13.26 -19.98
C ILE A 15 -3.75 12.78 -18.77
N PHE A 16 -4.96 13.31 -18.57
CA PHE A 16 -5.81 12.92 -17.43
C PHE A 16 -6.20 11.44 -17.49
N CYS A 17 -6.54 10.94 -18.68
CA CYS A 17 -6.79 9.52 -18.92
C CYS A 17 -5.62 8.64 -18.45
N LYS A 18 -4.39 8.97 -18.87
CA LYS A 18 -3.18 8.23 -18.51
C LYS A 18 -2.87 8.28 -17.01
N VAL A 19 -2.92 9.47 -16.42
CA VAL A 19 -2.64 9.69 -14.99
C VAL A 19 -3.66 8.95 -14.12
N ARG A 20 -4.94 8.97 -14.50
CA ARG A 20 -6.02 8.27 -13.77
C ARG A 20 -5.82 6.76 -13.71
N VAL A 21 -5.24 6.15 -14.74
CA VAL A 21 -4.94 4.71 -14.76
C VAL A 21 -3.62 4.43 -14.03
N TYR A 22 -2.60 5.26 -14.26
CA TYR A 22 -1.26 5.07 -13.72
C TYR A 22 -1.21 5.16 -12.19
N LEU A 23 -1.79 6.21 -11.61
CA LEU A 23 -1.63 6.49 -10.18
C LEU A 23 -2.21 5.36 -9.29
N PRO A 24 -3.47 4.92 -9.47
CA PRO A 24 -4.02 3.86 -8.64
C PRO A 24 -3.34 2.51 -8.90
N HIS A 25 -2.86 2.29 -10.13
CA HIS A 25 -2.09 1.09 -10.46
C HIS A 25 -0.76 1.08 -9.67
N VAL A 26 0.09 2.09 -9.82
CA VAL A 26 1.41 2.10 -9.15
C VAL A 26 1.28 2.12 -7.62
N TRP A 27 0.48 3.03 -7.06
CA TRP A 27 0.32 3.11 -5.61
C TRP A 27 -0.40 1.90 -5.02
N GLY A 28 -1.40 1.37 -5.72
CA GLY A 28 -2.07 0.14 -5.31
C GLY A 28 -1.10 -1.04 -5.25
N GLN A 29 -0.25 -1.20 -6.26
CA GLN A 29 0.75 -2.27 -6.26
C GLN A 29 1.78 -2.07 -5.16
N MET A 30 2.30 -0.86 -4.99
CA MET A 30 3.23 -0.56 -3.90
C MET A 30 2.65 -0.92 -2.53
N GLY A 31 1.40 -0.52 -2.25
CA GLY A 31 0.72 -0.86 -1.00
C GLY A 31 0.67 -2.37 -0.75
N ARG A 32 0.24 -3.15 -1.75
CA ARG A 32 0.14 -4.63 -1.65
C ARG A 32 1.50 -5.28 -1.38
N TYR A 33 2.53 -4.86 -2.10
CA TYR A 33 3.86 -5.46 -1.95
C TYR A 33 4.57 -5.00 -0.67
N PHE A 34 4.21 -3.85 -0.11
CA PHE A 34 4.68 -3.49 1.24
C PHE A 34 4.15 -4.43 2.32
N ILE A 35 2.92 -4.95 2.18
CA ILE A 35 2.38 -5.98 3.07
C ILE A 35 3.15 -7.30 2.90
N VAL A 36 3.49 -7.66 1.66
CA VAL A 36 4.34 -8.82 1.37
C VAL A 36 5.70 -8.67 2.05
N LEU A 37 6.37 -7.53 1.87
CA LEU A 37 7.66 -7.24 2.49
C LEU A 37 7.57 -7.23 4.02
N ALA A 38 6.49 -6.69 4.59
CA ALA A 38 6.26 -6.73 6.03
C ALA A 38 6.10 -8.17 6.54
N SER A 39 5.39 -9.03 5.79
CA SER A 39 5.24 -10.46 6.10
C SER A 39 6.58 -11.20 6.03
N MET A 40 7.39 -10.90 5.00
CA MET A 40 8.75 -11.43 4.84
C MET A 40 9.66 -10.99 5.98
N ASP A 41 9.61 -9.72 6.37
CA ASP A 41 10.35 -9.18 7.50
C ASP A 41 9.99 -9.90 8.81
N ARG A 42 8.69 -10.08 9.10
CA ARG A 42 8.25 -10.85 10.27
C ARG A 42 8.73 -12.30 10.24
N PHE A 43 8.70 -12.95 9.08
CA PHE A 43 9.24 -14.29 8.91
C PHE A 43 10.76 -14.34 9.18
N ALA A 44 11.51 -13.39 8.62
CA ALA A 44 12.96 -13.27 8.82
C ALA A 44 13.33 -13.06 10.30
N MET A 45 12.58 -12.20 11.02
CA MET A 45 12.78 -11.97 12.45
C MET A 45 12.54 -13.22 13.30
N THR A 46 11.46 -13.94 13.01
CA THR A 46 11.03 -15.11 13.79
C THR A 46 11.83 -16.38 13.48
N SER A 47 12.50 -16.44 12.33
CA SER A 47 13.37 -17.54 11.93
C SER A 47 14.51 -17.79 12.94
N SER A 48 14.97 -19.04 13.04
CA SER A 48 16.11 -19.44 13.88
C SER A 48 17.45 -19.09 13.25
N SER A 49 17.53 -19.09 11.92
CA SER A 49 18.76 -18.85 11.16
C SER A 49 19.24 -17.39 11.26
N ALA A 50 20.51 -17.20 11.62
CA ALA A 50 21.14 -15.88 11.69
C ALA A 50 21.19 -15.19 10.31
N ARG A 51 21.33 -15.96 9.22
CA ARG A 51 21.33 -15.46 7.84
C ARG A 51 19.97 -14.93 7.41
N LEU A 52 18.88 -15.57 7.84
CA LEU A 52 17.53 -15.04 7.57
C LEU A 52 17.27 -13.80 8.42
N ARG A 53 17.69 -13.79 9.69
CA ARG A 53 17.49 -12.64 10.58
C ARG A 53 18.22 -11.39 10.11
N SER A 54 19.37 -11.53 9.44
CA SER A 54 20.08 -10.38 8.88
C SER A 54 19.34 -9.68 7.73
N LEU A 55 18.35 -10.33 7.10
CA LEU A 55 17.48 -9.71 6.09
C LEU A 55 16.51 -8.68 6.70
N SER A 56 16.19 -8.80 7.98
CA SER A 56 15.34 -7.84 8.72
C SER A 56 16.12 -6.60 9.20
N ARG A 57 17.37 -6.42 8.75
CA ARG A 57 18.13 -5.19 9.05
C ARG A 57 17.48 -3.99 8.36
N LEU A 58 17.41 -2.87 9.08
CA LEU A 58 16.85 -1.60 8.57
C LEU A 58 17.50 -1.13 7.27
N SER A 59 18.79 -1.38 7.06
CA SER A 59 19.50 -1.05 5.82
C SER A 59 18.97 -1.85 4.62
N VAL A 60 18.74 -3.16 4.81
CA VAL A 60 18.18 -4.05 3.79
C VAL A 60 16.73 -3.69 3.52
N GLY A 61 15.94 -3.43 4.56
CA GLY A 61 14.55 -2.99 4.40
C GLY A 61 14.41 -1.70 3.58
N ARG A 62 15.25 -0.69 3.86
CA ARG A 62 15.27 0.57 3.06
C ARG A 62 15.67 0.33 1.62
N TRP A 63 16.69 -0.51 1.38
CA TRP A 63 17.12 -0.85 0.03
C TRP A 63 16.02 -1.58 -0.75
N LEU A 64 15.38 -2.58 -0.14
CA LEU A 64 14.26 -3.31 -0.75
C LEU A 64 13.09 -2.39 -1.07
N LEU A 65 12.69 -1.50 -0.14
CA LEU A 65 11.63 -0.52 -0.39
C LEU A 65 11.97 0.39 -1.58
N GLY A 66 13.21 0.87 -1.68
CA GLY A 66 13.68 1.67 -2.80
C GLY A 66 13.61 0.92 -4.12
N VAL A 67 14.15 -0.30 -4.17
CA VAL A 67 14.14 -1.15 -5.37
C VAL A 67 12.70 -1.44 -5.82
N PHE A 68 11.83 -1.87 -4.91
CA PHE A 68 10.42 -2.13 -5.23
C PHE A 68 9.70 -0.89 -5.75
N THR A 69 9.97 0.28 -5.17
CA THR A 69 9.39 1.55 -5.62
C THR A 69 9.78 1.85 -7.07
N VAL A 70 11.07 1.73 -7.39
CA VAL A 70 11.58 1.98 -8.75
C VAL A 70 11.01 0.98 -9.75
N VAL A 71 10.99 -0.32 -9.40
CA VAL A 71 10.46 -1.38 -10.26
C VAL A 71 8.98 -1.14 -10.58
N TRP A 72 8.15 -0.82 -9.60
CA TRP A 72 6.72 -0.58 -9.85
C TRP A 72 6.44 0.70 -10.64
N HIS A 73 7.25 1.75 -10.46
CA HIS A 73 7.18 2.94 -11.30
C HIS A 73 7.58 2.63 -12.75
N ALA A 74 8.65 1.87 -12.95
CA ALA A 74 9.08 1.45 -14.27
C ALA A 74 8.01 0.60 -14.96
N LEU A 75 7.46 -0.42 -14.28
CA LEU A 75 6.37 -1.24 -14.83
C LEU A 75 5.09 -0.44 -15.07
N GLY A 76 4.74 0.47 -14.16
CA GLY A 76 3.60 1.36 -14.34
C GLY A 76 3.75 2.32 -15.52
N SER A 77 4.98 2.76 -15.81
CA SER A 77 5.25 3.67 -16.93
C SER A 77 4.90 3.02 -18.28
N LEU A 78 5.06 1.71 -18.41
CA LEU A 78 4.62 0.96 -19.57
C LEU A 78 3.09 1.05 -19.76
N ALA A 79 2.33 0.91 -18.67
CA ALA A 79 0.88 1.06 -18.70
C ALA A 79 0.46 2.50 -19.06
N LEU A 80 1.24 3.50 -18.63
CA LEU A 80 1.02 4.91 -18.98
C LEU A 80 1.19 5.17 -20.48
N ILE A 81 2.20 4.56 -21.11
CA ILE A 81 2.45 4.69 -22.55
C ILE A 81 1.34 4.02 -23.36
N MET A 82 0.94 2.82 -22.96
CA MET A 82 0.01 1.98 -23.71
C MET A 82 -1.47 2.32 -23.49
N THR A 83 -1.78 3.19 -22.52
CA THR A 83 -3.15 3.70 -22.32
C THR A 83 -3.46 4.78 -23.36
N THR A 84 -4.55 4.60 -24.09
CA THR A 84 -4.97 5.53 -25.14
C THR A 84 -6.47 5.82 -25.04
N ILE A 85 -6.96 6.78 -25.83
CA ILE A 85 -8.39 7.07 -25.95
C ILE A 85 -8.84 6.52 -27.31
N GLN A 86 -9.74 5.55 -27.31
CA GLN A 86 -10.36 5.02 -28.53
C GLN A 86 -11.88 4.96 -28.32
N ASN A 87 -12.65 5.39 -29.33
CA ASN A 87 -14.13 5.38 -29.31
C ASN A 87 -14.74 6.03 -28.05
N GLY A 88 -14.14 7.12 -27.58
CA GLY A 88 -14.61 7.82 -26.38
C GLY A 88 -14.32 7.10 -25.06
N GLN A 89 -13.54 6.02 -25.08
CA GLN A 89 -13.13 5.28 -23.89
C GLN A 89 -11.63 5.41 -23.62
N CYS A 90 -11.28 5.61 -22.37
CA CYS A 90 -9.89 5.65 -21.89
C CYS A 90 -9.49 4.26 -21.37
N GLY A 91 -8.47 3.65 -21.97
CA GLY A 91 -8.01 2.33 -21.54
C GLY A 91 -6.95 1.70 -22.41
N GLN A 92 -6.77 0.41 -22.21
CA GLN A 92 -5.94 -0.46 -23.03
C GLN A 92 -6.80 -1.15 -24.09
N PHE A 93 -6.28 -1.31 -25.30
CA PHE A 93 -7.01 -1.91 -26.42
C PHE A 93 -6.18 -3.00 -27.11
N GLY A 94 -6.86 -3.85 -27.89
CA GLY A 94 -6.24 -4.93 -28.66
C GLY A 94 -5.56 -5.99 -27.80
N ILE A 95 -4.47 -6.57 -28.31
CA ILE A 95 -3.73 -7.64 -27.62
C ILE A 95 -3.15 -7.20 -26.27
N TYR A 96 -2.79 -5.92 -26.13
CA TYR A 96 -2.23 -5.37 -24.89
C TYR A 96 -3.24 -5.41 -23.74
N TYR A 97 -4.55 -5.25 -24.03
CA TYR A 97 -5.60 -5.38 -23.03
C TYR A 97 -5.58 -6.76 -22.36
N ILE A 98 -5.40 -7.83 -23.14
CA ILE A 98 -5.36 -9.20 -22.62
C ILE A 98 -4.13 -9.38 -21.73
N TRP A 99 -2.96 -8.99 -22.23
CA TRP A 99 -1.71 -9.04 -21.46
C TRP A 99 -1.79 -8.27 -20.15
N TYR A 100 -2.32 -7.04 -20.19
CA TYR A 100 -2.48 -6.20 -19.02
C TYR A 100 -3.43 -6.82 -17.99
N ASN A 101 -4.52 -7.45 -18.41
CA ASN A 101 -5.44 -8.13 -17.50
C ASN A 101 -4.81 -9.36 -16.83
N VAL A 102 -4.12 -10.21 -17.60
CA VAL A 102 -3.40 -11.37 -17.05
C VAL A 102 -2.34 -10.92 -16.04
N TYR A 103 -1.54 -9.93 -16.42
CA TYR A 103 -0.55 -9.30 -15.54
C TYR A 103 -1.19 -8.72 -14.28
N SER A 104 -2.32 -8.02 -14.41
CA SER A 104 -3.05 -7.42 -13.28
C SER A 104 -3.56 -8.51 -12.34
N ILE A 105 -4.17 -9.58 -12.84
CA ILE A 105 -4.65 -10.70 -12.01
C ILE A 105 -3.48 -11.33 -11.24
N ALA A 106 -2.36 -11.60 -11.92
CA ALA A 106 -1.19 -12.19 -11.30
C ALA A 106 -0.61 -11.30 -10.20
N THR A 107 -0.41 -10.01 -10.49
CA THR A 107 0.29 -9.07 -9.59
C THR A 107 -0.58 -8.49 -8.48
N ILE A 108 -1.90 -8.35 -8.71
CA ILE A 108 -2.85 -7.78 -7.74
C ILE A 108 -3.40 -8.86 -6.81
N ALA A 109 -3.71 -10.04 -7.33
CA ALA A 109 -4.42 -11.08 -6.58
C ALA A 109 -3.50 -12.25 -6.22
N ILE A 110 -2.93 -12.93 -7.21
CA ILE A 110 -2.31 -14.25 -6.99
C ILE A 110 -0.98 -14.13 -6.21
N ILE A 111 -0.02 -13.37 -6.74
CA ILE A 111 1.32 -13.23 -6.17
C ILE A 111 1.29 -12.66 -4.75
N PRO A 112 0.69 -11.48 -4.49
CA PRO A 112 0.73 -10.90 -3.15
C PRO A 112 0.00 -11.77 -2.13
N LEU A 113 -1.12 -12.41 -2.50
CA LEU A 113 -1.85 -13.31 -1.61
C LEU A 113 -1.05 -14.56 -1.30
N ALA A 114 -0.43 -15.19 -2.31
CA ALA A 114 0.38 -16.38 -2.11
C ALA A 114 1.59 -16.08 -1.20
N LEU A 115 2.33 -15.01 -1.50
CA LEU A 115 3.51 -14.63 -0.73
C LEU A 115 3.15 -14.21 0.70
N THR A 116 2.14 -13.35 0.89
CA THR A 116 1.70 -12.96 2.25
C THR A 116 1.21 -14.16 3.06
N THR A 117 0.46 -15.08 2.44
CA THR A 117 -0.03 -16.29 3.12
C THR A 117 1.13 -17.22 3.49
N ILE A 118 2.08 -17.46 2.58
CA ILE A 118 3.25 -18.31 2.83
C ILE A 118 4.10 -17.72 3.96
N PHE A 119 4.56 -16.48 3.82
CA PHE A 119 5.43 -15.84 4.83
C PHE A 119 4.71 -15.57 6.14
N GLY A 120 3.44 -15.16 6.10
CA GLY A 120 2.62 -14.96 7.29
C GLY A 120 2.38 -16.25 8.06
N SER A 121 2.08 -17.35 7.37
CA SER A 121 1.91 -18.66 8.00
C SER A 121 3.22 -19.16 8.61
N MET A 122 4.34 -19.05 7.90
CA MET A 122 5.65 -19.43 8.43
C MET A 122 6.03 -18.59 9.66
N ALA A 123 5.79 -17.27 9.63
CA ALA A 123 6.00 -16.40 10.78
C ALA A 123 5.13 -16.81 11.98
N PHE A 124 3.86 -17.13 11.74
CA PHE A 124 2.94 -17.63 12.77
C PHE A 124 3.43 -18.94 13.40
N PHE A 125 3.81 -19.93 12.59
CA PHE A 125 4.30 -21.21 13.09
C PHE A 125 5.61 -21.07 13.87
N ASN A 126 6.55 -20.25 13.37
CA ASN A 126 7.80 -19.96 14.07
C ASN A 126 7.55 -19.29 15.42
N MET A 127 6.62 -18.34 15.47
CA MET A 127 6.24 -17.66 16.71
C MET A 127 5.57 -18.62 17.70
N LYS A 128 4.63 -19.47 17.27
CA LYS A 128 4.00 -20.49 18.12
C LYS A 128 5.03 -21.47 18.69
N ARG A 129 5.99 -21.92 17.88
CA ARG A 129 7.10 -22.79 18.32
C ARG A 129 8.02 -22.10 19.33
N ARG A 130 8.32 -20.82 19.14
CA ARG A 130 9.10 -20.02 20.11
C ARG A 130 8.36 -19.88 21.44
N HIS A 131 7.07 -19.55 21.42
CA HIS A 131 6.26 -19.47 22.63
C HIS A 131 6.20 -20.79 23.40
N ALA A 132 6.04 -21.91 22.70
CA ALA A 132 6.05 -23.24 23.34
C ALA A 132 7.39 -23.59 24.00
N ARG A 133 8.51 -23.11 23.47
CA ARG A 133 9.86 -23.33 24.05
C ARG A 133 10.19 -22.36 25.19
N VAL A 134 9.77 -21.10 25.09
CA VAL A 134 10.09 -20.04 26.05
C VAL A 134 9.12 -20.01 27.23
N GLY A 135 7.92 -20.60 27.11
CA GLY A 135 6.94 -20.69 28.21
C GLY A 135 7.42 -21.41 29.48
N LEU A 136 8.60 -22.04 29.44
CA LEU A 136 9.27 -22.65 30.60
C LEU A 136 10.15 -21.67 31.40
N ILE A 137 10.44 -20.47 30.88
CA ILE A 137 11.30 -19.47 31.53
C ILE A 137 10.59 -18.11 31.54
N PRO A 138 10.19 -17.55 32.70
CA PRO A 138 9.51 -16.26 32.76
C PRO A 138 10.48 -15.13 32.41
N ASP A 139 10.48 -14.72 31.13
CA ASP A 139 11.32 -13.64 30.63
C ASP A 139 10.61 -12.28 30.79
N ILE A 140 10.89 -11.63 31.92
CA ILE A 140 10.30 -10.34 32.35
C ILE A 140 10.69 -9.20 31.38
N GLY A 141 11.78 -9.34 30.62
CA GLY A 141 12.26 -8.32 29.66
C GLY A 141 11.67 -8.43 28.25
N ASN A 142 11.38 -9.64 27.76
CA ASN A 142 10.96 -9.86 26.37
C ASN A 142 9.44 -9.90 26.14
N ALA A 143 8.63 -9.82 27.20
CA ALA A 143 7.16 -9.83 27.10
C ALA A 143 6.61 -8.66 26.24
N GLY A 144 7.25 -7.49 26.32
CA GLY A 144 6.87 -6.31 25.52
C GLY A 144 7.17 -6.46 24.03
N PHE A 145 8.29 -7.09 23.69
CA PHE A 145 8.70 -7.35 22.30
C PHE A 145 7.75 -8.35 21.62
N HIS A 146 7.41 -9.44 22.31
CA HIS A 146 6.45 -10.44 21.81
C HIS A 146 5.05 -9.87 21.57
N ARG A 147 4.55 -9.00 22.45
CA ARG A 147 3.24 -8.36 22.26
C ARG A 147 3.18 -7.49 21.00
N ARG A 148 4.27 -6.76 20.69
CA ARG A 148 4.36 -5.94 19.47
C ARG A 148 4.37 -6.81 18.21
N ASP A 149 5.17 -7.88 18.20
CA ASP A 149 5.23 -8.81 17.06
C ASP A 149 3.90 -9.51 16.81
N GLN A 150 3.21 -9.96 17.86
CA GLN A 150 1.86 -10.53 17.75
C GLN A 150 0.85 -9.53 17.20
N GLN A 151 0.92 -8.27 17.60
CA GLN A 151 0.05 -7.22 17.09
C GLN A 151 0.30 -6.92 15.61
N LEU A 152 1.57 -6.85 15.20
CA LEU A 152 1.95 -6.64 13.79
C LEU A 152 1.48 -7.82 12.93
N LEU A 153 1.63 -9.06 13.40
CA LEU A 153 1.11 -10.22 12.68
C LEU A 153 -0.42 -10.19 12.57
N LYS A 154 -1.15 -9.79 13.62
CA LYS A 154 -2.60 -9.63 13.58
C LYS A 154 -3.05 -8.56 12.58
N MET A 155 -2.32 -7.44 12.49
CA MET A 155 -2.60 -6.40 11.48
C MET A 155 -2.45 -6.96 10.06
N VAL A 156 -1.33 -7.63 9.77
CA VAL A 156 -1.05 -8.21 8.45
C VAL A 156 -2.11 -9.25 8.08
N LEU A 157 -2.48 -10.13 9.01
CA LEU A 157 -3.53 -11.13 8.78
C LEU A 157 -4.89 -10.47 8.50
N ALA A 158 -5.29 -9.48 9.30
CA ALA A 158 -6.54 -8.76 9.09
C ALA A 158 -6.57 -8.04 7.73
N GLU A 159 -5.46 -7.41 7.36
CA GLU A 159 -5.33 -6.75 6.07
C GLU A 159 -5.40 -7.71 4.89
N VAL A 160 -4.74 -8.87 4.98
CA VAL A 160 -4.83 -9.94 3.97
C VAL A 160 -6.26 -10.45 3.85
N SER A 161 -6.97 -10.67 4.96
CA SER A 161 -8.37 -11.11 4.95
C SER A 161 -9.29 -10.10 4.27
N VAL A 162 -9.17 -8.80 4.60
CA VAL A 162 -9.96 -7.76 3.96
C VAL A 162 -9.62 -7.63 2.48
N HIS A 163 -8.32 -7.65 2.13
CA HIS A 163 -7.90 -7.61 0.74
C HIS A 163 -8.46 -8.78 -0.05
N PHE A 164 -8.42 -10.00 0.49
CA PHE A 164 -8.97 -11.18 -0.17
C PHE A 164 -10.46 -11.01 -0.50
N VAL A 165 -11.29 -10.66 0.51
CA VAL A 165 -12.74 -10.51 0.33
C VAL A 165 -13.09 -9.37 -0.64
N THR A 166 -12.38 -8.25 -0.56
CA THR A 166 -12.69 -7.05 -1.37
C THR A 166 -12.13 -7.09 -2.77
N ASN A 167 -10.98 -7.77 -2.98
CA ASN A 167 -10.29 -7.79 -4.28
C ASN A 167 -10.60 -9.03 -5.11
N ILE A 168 -11.16 -10.12 -4.56
CA ILE A 168 -11.44 -11.35 -5.34
C ILE A 168 -12.52 -11.15 -6.40
N LEU A 169 -13.47 -10.24 -6.15
CA LEU A 169 -14.59 -10.00 -7.05
C LEU A 169 -14.12 -9.45 -8.42
N PHE A 170 -13.19 -8.50 -8.40
CA PHE A 170 -12.68 -7.84 -9.61
C PHE A 170 -12.01 -8.78 -10.65
N PRO A 171 -11.03 -9.64 -10.30
CA PRO A 171 -10.39 -10.56 -11.24
C PRO A 171 -11.37 -11.62 -11.73
N VAL A 172 -12.30 -12.11 -10.90
CA VAL A 172 -13.33 -13.07 -11.33
C VAL A 172 -14.19 -12.48 -12.45
N ILE A 173 -14.67 -11.26 -12.28
CA ILE A 173 -15.47 -10.57 -13.31
C ILE A 173 -14.62 -10.31 -14.57
N THR A 174 -13.37 -9.93 -14.40
CA THR A 174 -12.46 -9.64 -15.53
C THR A 174 -12.22 -10.89 -16.38
N ILE A 175 -12.06 -12.06 -15.72
CA ILE A 175 -11.94 -13.36 -16.39
C ILE A 175 -13.23 -13.70 -17.12
N GLU A 176 -14.40 -13.49 -16.50
CA GLU A 176 -15.69 -13.75 -17.15
C GLU A 176 -15.86 -12.91 -18.41
N VAL A 177 -15.58 -11.60 -18.33
CA VAL A 177 -15.67 -10.68 -19.46
C VAL A 177 -14.70 -11.09 -20.57
N ALA A 178 -13.44 -11.41 -20.23
CA ALA A 178 -12.45 -11.85 -21.21
C ALA A 178 -12.86 -13.16 -21.90
N ALA A 179 -13.37 -14.15 -21.15
CA ALA A 179 -13.82 -15.43 -21.68
C ALA A 179 -15.02 -15.28 -22.63
N THR A 180 -15.99 -14.44 -22.25
CA THR A 180 -17.19 -14.22 -23.07
C THR A 180 -16.90 -13.39 -24.33
N SER A 181 -15.95 -12.46 -24.29
CA SER A 181 -15.47 -11.78 -25.49
C SER A 181 -14.80 -12.73 -26.48
N TYR A 182 -14.04 -13.73 -26.00
CA TYR A 182 -13.38 -14.72 -26.86
C TYR A 182 -14.39 -15.66 -27.55
N MET A 183 -15.47 -16.02 -26.85
CA MET A 183 -16.48 -16.95 -27.37
C MET A 183 -17.49 -16.32 -28.34
N ASN A 184 -17.39 -15.01 -28.65
CA ASN A 184 -18.37 -14.26 -29.46
C ASN A 184 -19.83 -14.50 -29.02
N ALA A 185 -20.04 -14.74 -27.73
CA ALA A 185 -21.37 -15.00 -27.20
C ALA A 185 -22.19 -13.69 -27.24
N SER A 186 -23.24 -13.64 -28.05
CA SER A 186 -24.16 -12.50 -28.07
C SER A 186 -24.86 -12.40 -26.71
N LYS A 187 -24.51 -11.40 -25.92
CA LYS A 187 -25.16 -11.15 -24.62
C LYS A 187 -26.41 -10.28 -24.81
N SER A 188 -27.46 -10.60 -24.06
CA SER A 188 -28.64 -9.73 -23.92
C SER A 188 -28.23 -8.39 -23.29
N GLN A 189 -28.92 -7.31 -23.68
CA GLN A 189 -28.73 -5.96 -23.13
C GLN A 189 -28.88 -5.92 -21.60
N ILE A 190 -29.84 -6.66 -21.05
CA ILE A 190 -30.05 -6.75 -19.59
C ILE A 190 -28.84 -7.38 -18.89
N ARG A 191 -28.26 -8.43 -19.49
CA ARG A 191 -27.07 -9.08 -18.93
C ARG A 191 -25.88 -8.14 -18.93
N LEU A 192 -25.69 -7.37 -20.01
CA LEU A 192 -24.63 -6.37 -20.12
C LEU A 192 -24.76 -5.29 -19.02
N GLN A 193 -25.99 -4.83 -18.75
CA GLN A 193 -26.25 -3.84 -17.69
C GLN A 193 -25.92 -4.39 -16.30
N ILE A 194 -26.33 -5.63 -16.00
CA ILE A 194 -26.01 -6.32 -14.74
C ILE A 194 -24.49 -6.50 -14.59
N GLU A 195 -23.81 -6.94 -15.64
CA GLU A 195 -22.35 -7.09 -15.64
C GLU A 195 -21.64 -5.74 -15.38
N ASN A 196 -22.08 -4.65 -16.02
CA ASN A 196 -21.52 -3.33 -15.78
C ASN A 196 -21.74 -2.85 -14.34
N LEU A 197 -22.90 -3.13 -13.75
CA LEU A 197 -23.17 -2.83 -12.34
C LEU A 197 -22.25 -3.63 -11.41
N ILE A 198 -22.08 -4.92 -11.68
CA ILE A 198 -21.20 -5.81 -10.90
C ILE A 198 -19.73 -5.35 -11.02
N VAL A 199 -19.27 -4.96 -12.22
CA VAL A 199 -17.95 -4.36 -12.44
C VAL A 199 -17.80 -3.07 -11.65
N LEU A 200 -18.82 -2.21 -11.63
CA LEU A 200 -18.80 -0.95 -10.89
C LEU A 200 -18.66 -1.20 -9.37
N VAL A 201 -19.48 -2.11 -8.83
CA VAL A 201 -19.40 -2.51 -7.41
C VAL A 201 -18.02 -3.11 -7.09
N GLY A 202 -17.51 -3.99 -7.96
CA GLY A 202 -16.17 -4.57 -7.83
C GLY A 202 -15.07 -3.51 -7.84
N ARG A 203 -15.16 -2.49 -8.71
CA ARG A 203 -14.23 -1.36 -8.74
C ARG A 203 -14.30 -0.52 -7.46
N ILE A 204 -15.49 -0.23 -6.95
CA ILE A 204 -15.66 0.52 -5.70
C ILE A 204 -15.02 -0.23 -4.54
N LEU A 205 -15.28 -1.54 -4.42
CA LEU A 205 -14.67 -2.39 -3.40
C LEU A 205 -13.15 -2.43 -3.53
N PHE A 206 -12.65 -2.60 -4.76
CA PHE A 206 -11.22 -2.58 -5.06
C PHE A 206 -10.56 -1.27 -4.61
N TYR A 207 -11.10 -0.12 -4.99
CA TYR A 207 -10.53 1.18 -4.59
C TYR A 207 -10.63 1.41 -3.09
N THR A 208 -11.75 1.04 -2.46
CA THR A 208 -11.95 1.16 -1.01
C THR A 208 -10.97 0.29 -0.24
N SER A 209 -10.61 -0.89 -0.77
CA SER A 209 -9.63 -1.79 -0.12
C SER A 209 -8.25 -1.14 0.04
N ASN A 210 -7.82 -0.30 -0.90
CA ASN A 210 -6.55 0.42 -0.80
C ASN A 210 -6.58 1.49 0.30
N ALA A 211 -7.75 2.08 0.59
CA ALA A 211 -7.94 3.00 1.71
C ALA A 211 -8.18 2.27 3.04
N ALA A 212 -8.66 1.02 2.98
CA ALA A 212 -9.02 0.22 4.15
C ALA A 212 -7.83 -0.04 5.08
N SER A 213 -6.60 -0.17 4.55
CA SER A 213 -5.39 -0.43 5.34
C SER A 213 -5.24 0.52 6.54
N PHE A 214 -5.48 1.81 6.33
CA PHE A 214 -5.42 2.81 7.41
C PHE A 214 -6.46 2.54 8.51
N TYR A 215 -7.70 2.26 8.11
CA TYR A 215 -8.80 1.98 9.04
C TYR A 215 -8.62 0.63 9.76
N ILE A 216 -8.10 -0.38 9.06
CA ILE A 216 -7.76 -1.69 9.63
C ILE A 216 -6.69 -1.52 10.70
N PHE A 217 -5.61 -0.78 10.43
CA PHE A 217 -4.55 -0.58 11.43
C PHE A 217 -5.02 0.23 12.63
N CYS A 218 -5.87 1.24 12.41
CA CYS A 218 -6.52 1.99 13.49
C CYS A 218 -7.42 1.10 14.37
N THR A 219 -8.17 0.17 13.79
CA THR A 219 -9.12 -0.67 14.55
C THR A 219 -8.43 -1.85 15.24
N VAL A 220 -7.54 -2.54 14.54
CA VAL A 220 -6.90 -3.78 15.00
C VAL A 220 -5.84 -3.54 16.07
N SER A 221 -5.16 -2.39 16.08
CA SER A 221 -4.07 -2.14 17.01
C SER A 221 -4.28 -0.95 17.94
N GLY A 222 -4.34 -1.24 19.23
CA GLY A 222 -4.25 -0.21 20.28
C GLY A 222 -2.91 0.52 20.27
N THR A 223 -1.81 -0.16 19.91
CA THR A 223 -0.47 0.44 19.85
C THR A 223 -0.37 1.43 18.70
N PHE A 224 -0.89 1.09 17.51
CA PHE A 224 -0.92 2.02 16.37
C PHE A 224 -1.70 3.29 16.70
N ARG A 225 -2.87 3.15 17.33
CA ARG A 225 -3.66 4.29 17.79
C ARG A 225 -2.89 5.19 18.77
N ARG A 226 -2.11 4.60 19.68
CA ARG A 226 -1.32 5.36 20.65
C ARG A 226 -0.18 6.11 19.97
N GLU A 227 0.61 5.44 19.13
CA GLU A 227 1.70 6.04 18.36
C GLU A 227 1.18 7.16 17.43
N PHE A 228 0.06 6.92 16.74
CA PHE A 228 -0.57 7.92 15.87
C PHE A 228 -1.04 9.15 16.66
N LYS A 229 -1.71 8.96 17.80
CA LYS A 229 -2.07 10.04 18.71
C LYS A 229 -0.84 10.79 19.21
N GLU A 230 0.24 10.09 19.57
CA GLU A 230 1.48 10.72 20.01
C GLU A 230 2.12 11.58 18.91
N ILE A 231 2.15 11.11 17.67
CA ILE A 231 2.67 11.87 16.53
C ILE A 231 1.81 13.12 16.30
N ILE A 232 0.48 12.98 16.27
CA ILE A 232 -0.43 14.12 16.11
C ILE A 232 -0.28 15.12 17.26
N CYS A 233 -0.26 14.65 18.50
CA CYS A 233 -0.08 15.51 19.68
C CYS A 233 1.28 16.20 19.68
N LYS A 234 2.37 15.53 19.27
CA LYS A 234 3.70 16.13 19.14
C LYS A 234 3.75 17.16 18.01
N CYS A 235 3.15 16.88 16.85
CA CYS A 235 3.05 17.84 15.76
C CYS A 235 2.19 19.06 16.16
N GLY A 236 1.08 18.83 16.86
CA GLY A 236 0.22 19.89 17.40
C GLY A 236 0.94 20.76 18.42
N ARG A 237 1.68 20.17 19.38
CA ARG A 237 2.50 20.93 20.34
C ARG A 237 3.60 21.73 19.65
N ARG A 238 4.31 21.16 18.67
CA ARG A 238 5.34 21.88 17.90
C ARG A 238 4.77 23.01 17.03
N ALA A 239 3.52 22.88 16.58
CA ALA A 239 2.83 23.95 15.88
C ALA A 239 2.42 25.10 16.83
N ILE A 240 2.09 24.76 18.08
CA ILE A 240 1.73 25.72 19.14
C ILE A 240 2.96 26.41 19.76
N GLU A 241 4.12 25.74 19.84
CA GLU A 241 5.38 26.29 20.37
C GLU A 241 6.16 27.18 19.37
N ARG A 242 5.65 27.37 18.13
CA ARG A 242 6.23 28.30 17.14
C ARG A 242 5.53 29.67 17.07
N PRO A 243 5.38 30.39 18.19
CA PRO A 243 5.50 31.84 18.13
C PRO A 243 6.58 32.36 19.08
N GLN A 244 7.51 33.15 18.52
CA GLN A 244 8.45 34.06 19.19
C GLN A 244 9.91 33.62 19.44
N VAL A 245 10.64 33.21 18.39
CA VAL A 245 12.11 33.43 18.35
C VAL A 245 12.51 34.02 17.00
N THR A 246 11.93 35.18 16.64
CA THR A 246 12.41 35.99 15.51
C THR A 246 12.28 37.48 15.81
N ASN A 247 12.74 37.93 16.97
CA ASN A 247 13.15 39.34 17.15
C ASN A 247 13.87 39.56 18.48
N ARG A 248 15.20 39.49 18.48
CA ARG A 248 16.03 40.28 19.40
C ARG A 248 17.39 40.50 18.75
N GLN A 249 17.48 41.61 18.02
CA GLN A 249 18.54 42.62 18.10
C GLN A 249 19.96 42.04 18.20
N VAL A 250 20.77 42.00 17.14
CA VAL A 250 21.32 43.16 16.42
C VAL A 250 21.27 44.44 17.24
N THR A 251 22.07 44.49 18.31
CA THR A 251 22.61 45.76 18.79
C THR A 251 24.09 45.57 19.07
N ARG A 252 24.88 46.03 18.10
CA ARG A 252 26.25 46.53 18.26
C ARG A 252 26.43 47.21 19.62
N LYS A 253 27.50 46.84 20.33
CA LYS A 253 28.41 47.78 21.00
C LYS A 253 29.73 47.07 21.34
N MET A 254 30.73 47.26 20.49
CA MET A 254 32.12 47.48 20.92
C MET A 254 32.25 48.95 21.39
N PRO A 255 33.36 49.41 22.00
CA PRO A 255 34.37 48.74 22.85
C PRO A 255 34.60 49.54 24.16
N LYS A 256 35.52 49.09 25.04
CA LYS A 256 36.56 49.95 25.64
C LYS A 256 37.64 49.15 26.38
N GLN A 257 38.88 49.40 25.99
CA GLN A 257 40.12 49.19 26.76
C GLN A 257 40.06 49.91 28.11
N GLN A 258 40.62 49.30 29.16
CA GLN A 258 41.55 49.93 30.13
C GLN A 258 42.11 48.82 31.05
N GLU A 259 43.39 48.43 30.96
CA GLU A 259 44.61 49.06 31.53
C GLU A 259 44.86 48.72 33.02
N SER A 260 45.81 47.80 33.25
CA SER A 260 46.89 47.82 34.27
C SER A 260 46.62 47.96 35.80
N ARG A 261 47.54 47.30 36.55
CA ARG A 261 47.85 47.37 38.01
C ARG A 261 47.01 46.42 38.88
N LEU A 262 47.55 45.54 39.70
CA LEU A 262 48.88 45.35 40.32
C LEU A 262 49.13 43.84 40.49
#